data_AF-G4H892-F1
#
_entry.id   AF-G4H892-F1
#
_cell.length_a   1.000
_cell.length_b   1.000
_cell.length_c   1.000
_cell.angle_alpha   90.00
_cell.angle_beta   90.00
_cell.angle_gamma   90.00
#
_symmetry.space_group_name_H-M   'P 1'
#
loop_
_entity.id
_entity.type
_entity.pdbx_description
1 polymer ?
#
loop_
_entity_poly.entity_id
_entity_poly.type
_entity_poly.pdbx_seq_one_letter_code
_entity_poly.pdbx_strand_id
1 'polypeptide(L)'
;MSAGRKIFFVIASFIVGMSAVFVMLTYIVIRDSMDVMLQHSRKEELLEISESLTRYYTENGGSFAGVETEASAQEPARKTGHQESILLVSPDQTLLLHQGTAQPKLIRNLGVMRELTADGKLIGKLYYYDTDVANLTKLRIGTPTSIAILLGGGALLFVLLSLGAAYWISRRLTSPLRALIPFIDRLGQGEYGIQAPVVSKDEYGKVALAFNGMSSKLKQAEVVRRNLVADVAHELRTPLTIVRGKLDLLQQSGQPIEPTGLLPVQDELIRLTRLVGDLHQLSLAEAGKLPLDVKPCDMTKLLQRLIERISPETEDKALVVRFTSTTANTTVPVDPNRITQVFLNLLINAIRYTPEGGDIYVSLHEDEDSKRLRIDIRDSGPGIDEEHLPYLFNRFYRTDQARARHQGGMGLGLAIAKELVDSHGGAIEVESRLGRGTTFKVSLPYLHPAS
;
A
#
# COMPACT_ATOMS: atom_id res chain seq x y z
N MET A 1 7.13 18.17 -13.15
CA MET A 1 7.43 17.06 -14.11
C MET A 1 6.69 15.80 -13.65
N SER A 2 5.89 15.15 -14.49
CA SER A 2 5.07 13.99 -14.08
C SER A 2 5.95 12.77 -13.73
N ALA A 3 5.47 11.90 -12.82
CA ALA A 3 6.21 10.70 -12.39
C ALA A 3 6.65 9.83 -13.57
N GLY A 4 5.76 9.63 -14.56
CA GLY A 4 6.09 8.89 -15.77
C GLY A 4 7.24 9.51 -16.59
N ARG A 5 7.31 10.85 -16.70
CA ARG A 5 8.46 11.50 -17.38
C ARG A 5 9.76 11.28 -16.61
N LYS A 6 9.73 11.33 -15.27
CA LYS A 6 10.90 11.03 -14.42
C LYS A 6 11.40 9.59 -14.66
N ILE A 7 10.49 8.61 -14.57
CA ILE A 7 10.82 7.19 -14.77
C ILE A 7 11.40 6.97 -16.18
N PHE A 8 10.77 7.55 -17.19
CA PHE A 8 11.26 7.46 -18.57
C PHE A 8 12.68 8.00 -18.71
N PHE A 9 12.96 9.21 -18.21
CA PHE A 9 14.30 9.80 -18.32
C PHE A 9 15.36 9.00 -17.58
N VAL A 10 15.06 8.45 -16.41
CA VAL A 10 15.99 7.61 -15.64
C VAL A 10 16.32 6.31 -16.39
N ILE A 11 15.30 5.63 -16.93
CA ILE A 11 15.51 4.40 -17.71
C ILE A 11 16.27 4.72 -19.01
N ALA A 12 15.87 5.78 -19.72
CA ALA A 12 16.50 6.20 -20.95
C ALA A 12 17.98 6.57 -20.77
N SER A 13 18.31 7.37 -19.76
CA SER A 13 19.69 7.78 -19.50
C SER A 13 20.57 6.59 -19.12
N PHE A 14 20.04 5.66 -18.31
CA PHE A 14 20.74 4.43 -17.94
C PHE A 14 21.05 3.55 -19.16
N ILE A 15 20.07 3.35 -20.04
CA ILE A 15 20.22 2.51 -21.24
C ILE A 15 21.22 3.12 -22.22
N VAL A 16 21.13 4.43 -22.47
CA VAL A 16 22.06 5.13 -23.36
C VAL A 16 23.48 5.08 -22.80
N GLY A 17 23.63 5.36 -21.49
CA GLY A 17 24.93 5.31 -20.81
C GLY A 17 25.56 3.92 -20.86
N MET A 18 24.81 2.87 -20.51
CA MET A 18 25.29 1.48 -20.54
C MET A 18 25.64 1.02 -21.96
N SER A 19 24.85 1.41 -22.96
CA SER A 19 25.14 1.07 -24.37
C SER A 19 26.42 1.74 -24.85
N ALA A 20 26.64 3.02 -24.51
CA ALA A 20 27.85 3.74 -24.86
C ALA A 20 29.09 3.14 -24.19
N VAL A 21 29.02 2.82 -22.89
CA VAL A 21 30.11 2.16 -22.15
C VAL A 21 30.41 0.79 -22.75
N PHE A 22 29.38 -0.01 -23.07
CA PHE A 22 29.56 -1.33 -23.66
C PHE A 22 30.26 -1.27 -25.02
N VAL A 23 29.83 -0.36 -25.92
CA VAL A 23 30.47 -0.17 -27.23
C VAL A 23 31.91 0.32 -27.06
N MET A 24 32.15 1.29 -26.17
CA MET A 24 33.49 1.83 -25.90
C MET A 24 34.44 0.76 -25.36
N LEU A 25 34.02 0.01 -24.34
CA LEU A 25 34.83 -1.04 -23.73
C LEU A 25 35.14 -2.15 -24.73
N THR A 26 34.14 -2.60 -25.50
CA THR A 26 34.32 -3.64 -26.51
C THR A 26 35.30 -3.18 -27.60
N TYR A 27 35.20 -1.91 -28.03
CA TYR A 27 36.14 -1.34 -29.00
C TYR A 27 37.58 -1.31 -28.47
N ILE A 28 37.79 -0.88 -27.23
CA ILE A 28 39.10 -0.84 -26.58
C ILE A 28 39.70 -2.25 -26.52
N VAL A 29 38.96 -3.23 -26.00
CA VAL A 29 39.44 -4.61 -25.83
C VAL A 29 39.84 -5.24 -27.18
N ILE A 30 39.03 -5.05 -28.22
CA ILE A 30 39.32 -5.63 -29.54
C ILE A 30 40.53 -4.96 -30.17
N ARG A 31 40.62 -3.63 -30.09
CA ARG A 31 41.77 -2.88 -30.61
C ARG A 31 43.07 -3.30 -29.93
N ASP A 32 43.08 -3.30 -28.60
CA ASP A 32 44.27 -3.62 -27.81
C ASP A 32 44.72 -5.07 -28.02
N SER A 33 43.77 -6.01 -28.11
CA SER A 33 44.05 -7.43 -28.42
C SER A 33 44.75 -7.60 -29.78
N MET A 34 44.29 -6.87 -30.81
CA MET A 34 44.92 -6.91 -32.14
C MET A 34 46.31 -6.28 -32.15
N ASP A 35 46.53 -5.22 -31.37
CA ASP A 35 47.84 -4.59 -31.24
C ASP A 35 48.86 -5.53 -30.57
N VAL A 36 48.45 -6.26 -29.52
CA VAL A 36 49.30 -7.27 -28.86
C VAL A 36 49.65 -8.43 -29.80
N MET A 37 48.67 -8.93 -30.56
CA MET A 37 48.88 -10.06 -31.50
C MET A 37 49.92 -9.73 -32.58
N LEU A 38 49.92 -8.51 -33.11
CA LEU A 38 50.89 -8.07 -34.11
C LEU A 38 52.30 -7.87 -33.54
N GLN A 39 52.43 -7.39 -32.31
CA GLN A 39 53.75 -7.17 -31.70
C GLN A 39 54.48 -8.48 -31.34
N HIS A 40 53.76 -9.58 -31.14
CA HIS A 40 54.36 -10.89 -30.87
C HIS A 40 54.69 -11.68 -32.14
N SER A 41 54.03 -11.39 -33.26
CA SER A 41 54.34 -12.06 -34.53
C SER A 41 55.76 -11.71 -34.97
N ARG A 42 56.65 -12.72 -35.00
CA ARG A 42 58.00 -12.67 -35.61
C ARG A 42 58.98 -11.67 -34.97
N LYS A 43 58.76 -11.29 -33.70
CA LYS A 43 59.65 -10.39 -32.94
C LYS A 43 61.08 -10.94 -32.82
N GLU A 44 61.22 -12.26 -32.67
CA GLU A 44 62.52 -12.95 -32.55
C GLU A 44 63.29 -12.90 -33.88
N GLU A 45 62.67 -13.24 -35.00
CA GLU A 45 63.30 -13.17 -36.34
C GLU A 45 63.71 -11.73 -36.71
N LEU A 46 62.87 -10.75 -36.41
CA LEU A 46 63.21 -9.34 -36.58
C LEU A 46 64.37 -8.90 -35.70
N LEU A 47 64.51 -9.50 -34.50
CA LEU A 47 65.62 -9.21 -33.59
C LEU A 47 66.92 -9.79 -34.15
N GLU A 48 66.92 -11.05 -34.59
CA GLU A 48 68.07 -11.70 -35.22
C GLU A 48 68.54 -10.96 -36.47
N ILE A 49 67.63 -10.60 -37.38
CA ILE A 49 67.95 -9.84 -38.60
C ILE A 49 68.50 -8.44 -38.23
N SER A 50 67.88 -7.77 -37.25
CA SER A 50 68.32 -6.44 -36.81
C SER A 50 69.71 -6.45 -36.20
N GLU A 51 70.04 -7.47 -35.40
CA GLU A 51 71.36 -7.62 -34.79
C GLU A 51 72.42 -7.96 -35.84
N SER A 52 72.09 -8.83 -36.80
CA SER A 52 72.98 -9.15 -37.92
C SER A 52 73.31 -7.89 -38.75
N LEU A 53 72.30 -7.10 -39.13
CA LEU A 53 72.50 -5.87 -39.89
C LEU A 53 73.23 -4.78 -39.11
N THR A 54 72.95 -4.67 -37.81
CA THR A 54 73.68 -3.73 -36.93
C THR A 54 75.15 -4.13 -36.82
N ARG A 55 75.43 -5.44 -36.67
CA ARG A 55 76.80 -5.97 -36.64
C ARG A 55 77.54 -5.69 -37.94
N TYR A 56 76.92 -5.96 -39.09
CA TYR A 56 77.48 -5.63 -40.41
C TYR A 56 77.84 -4.14 -40.52
N TYR A 57 76.96 -3.26 -40.04
CA TYR A 57 77.20 -1.82 -40.05
C TYR A 57 78.41 -1.41 -39.20
N THR A 58 78.57 -2.01 -38.01
CA THR A 58 79.71 -1.75 -37.12
C THR A 58 81.02 -2.30 -37.70
N GLU A 59 81.00 -3.51 -38.27
CA GLU A 59 82.17 -4.16 -38.85
C GLU A 59 82.66 -3.48 -40.14
N ASN A 60 81.74 -2.92 -40.93
CA ASN A 60 82.05 -2.20 -42.17
C ASN A 60 82.24 -0.68 -41.98
N GLY A 61 82.69 -0.25 -40.79
CA GLY A 61 83.10 1.13 -40.54
C GLY A 61 81.98 2.17 -40.56
N GLY A 62 80.75 1.76 -40.24
CA GLY A 62 79.60 2.67 -40.18
C GLY A 62 78.92 2.91 -41.52
N SER A 63 79.00 1.96 -42.45
CA SER A 63 78.37 2.05 -43.76
C SER A 63 77.62 0.76 -44.12
N PHE A 64 76.48 0.91 -44.79
CA PHE A 64 75.75 -0.19 -45.42
C PHE A 64 76.22 -0.47 -46.86
N ALA A 65 77.36 0.10 -47.29
CA ALA A 65 77.92 -0.17 -48.60
C ALA A 65 78.22 -1.67 -48.76
N GLY A 66 77.76 -2.28 -49.85
CA GLY A 66 77.95 -3.71 -50.12
C GLY A 66 76.97 -4.66 -49.40
N VAL A 67 76.06 -4.15 -48.56
CA VAL A 67 75.14 -5.00 -47.77
C VAL A 67 74.27 -5.90 -48.65
N GLU A 68 73.96 -5.48 -49.88
CA GLU A 68 73.22 -6.26 -50.88
C GLU A 68 73.95 -7.54 -51.31
N THR A 69 75.29 -7.54 -51.30
CA THR A 69 76.12 -8.67 -51.75
C THR A 69 76.25 -9.73 -50.64
N GLU A 70 76.38 -9.31 -49.39
CA GLU A 70 76.43 -10.21 -48.23
C GLU A 70 75.05 -10.75 -47.85
N ALA A 71 74.00 -9.91 -47.93
CA ALA A 71 72.62 -10.33 -47.74
C ALA A 71 72.12 -11.28 -48.86
N SER A 72 72.61 -11.12 -50.11
CA SER A 72 72.33 -12.09 -51.19
C SER A 72 73.09 -13.40 -51.02
N ALA A 73 74.25 -13.40 -50.36
CA ALA A 73 75.03 -14.61 -50.08
C ALA A 73 74.42 -15.45 -48.93
N GLN A 74 73.73 -14.78 -47.99
CA GLN A 74 72.81 -15.41 -47.04
C GLN A 74 71.41 -15.47 -47.65
N GLU A 75 71.18 -16.32 -48.66
CA GLU A 75 69.80 -16.72 -48.97
C GLU A 75 69.20 -17.30 -47.68
N PRO A 76 68.12 -16.72 -47.11
CA PRO A 76 67.40 -17.39 -46.05
C PRO A 76 66.95 -18.72 -46.62
N ALA A 77 67.46 -19.81 -46.05
CA ALA A 77 67.11 -21.15 -46.47
C ALA A 77 65.59 -21.24 -46.60
N ARG A 78 65.10 -21.71 -47.75
CA ARG A 78 63.70 -22.10 -48.03
C ARG A 78 63.21 -23.19 -47.06
N LYS A 79 63.24 -22.95 -45.76
CA LYS A 79 62.85 -23.90 -44.70
C LYS A 79 61.44 -23.64 -44.19
N THR A 80 60.91 -22.46 -44.46
CA THR A 80 59.54 -22.05 -44.15
C THR A 80 58.87 -21.71 -45.48
N GLY A 81 57.74 -22.33 -45.83
CA GLY A 81 57.06 -22.14 -47.11
C GLY A 81 56.45 -20.73 -47.34
N HIS A 82 57.00 -19.69 -46.74
CA HIS A 82 56.51 -18.32 -46.74
C HIS A 82 57.42 -17.45 -47.61
N GLN A 83 56.84 -16.51 -48.37
CA GLN A 83 57.60 -15.53 -49.14
C GLN A 83 57.96 -14.36 -48.23
N GLU A 84 59.14 -14.43 -47.63
CA GLU A 84 59.69 -13.38 -46.76
C GLU A 84 60.31 -12.27 -47.63
N SER A 85 60.14 -11.01 -47.22
CA SER A 85 60.72 -9.85 -47.88
C SER A 85 61.15 -8.80 -46.86
N ILE A 86 62.35 -8.26 -47.06
CA ILE A 86 63.01 -7.33 -46.15
C ILE A 86 63.32 -6.04 -46.89
N LEU A 87 63.13 -4.91 -46.22
CA LEU A 87 63.44 -3.59 -46.75
C LEU A 87 64.22 -2.79 -45.70
N LEU A 88 65.47 -2.42 -46.00
CA LEU A 88 66.25 -1.50 -45.18
C LEU A 88 66.25 -0.12 -45.82
N VAL A 89 65.96 0.89 -45.01
CA VAL A 89 65.88 2.27 -45.43
C VAL A 89 66.77 3.12 -44.51
N SER A 90 67.50 4.07 -45.07
CA SER A 90 68.31 5.03 -44.30
C SER A 90 67.42 5.97 -43.47
N PRO A 91 67.99 6.72 -42.52
CA PRO A 91 67.27 7.77 -41.80
C PRO A 91 66.62 8.81 -42.73
N ASP A 92 67.25 9.10 -43.87
CA ASP A 92 66.79 10.03 -44.92
C ASP A 92 65.80 9.39 -45.91
N GLN A 93 65.26 8.22 -45.58
CA GLN A 93 64.31 7.45 -46.40
C GLN A 93 64.84 6.88 -47.72
N THR A 94 66.16 6.92 -47.95
CA THR A 94 66.78 6.30 -49.13
C THR A 94 66.82 4.78 -48.97
N LEU A 95 66.55 4.05 -50.06
CA LEU A 95 66.56 2.60 -50.05
C LEU A 95 68.01 2.09 -49.94
N LEU A 96 68.29 1.26 -48.94
CA LEU A 96 69.62 0.68 -48.69
C LEU A 96 69.69 -0.83 -49.00
N LEU A 97 68.57 -1.54 -48.80
CA LEU A 97 68.46 -2.96 -49.13
C LEU A 97 67.00 -3.30 -49.44
N HIS A 98 66.78 -4.11 -50.47
CA HIS A 98 65.49 -4.77 -50.72
C HIS A 98 65.76 -6.23 -51.08
N GLN A 99 65.19 -7.15 -50.32
CA GLN A 99 65.34 -8.59 -50.52
C GLN A 99 63.96 -9.23 -50.52
N GLY A 100 63.70 -10.17 -51.44
CA GLY A 100 62.42 -10.88 -51.58
C GLY A 100 61.54 -10.41 -52.74
N THR A 101 60.35 -10.99 -52.86
CA THR A 101 59.44 -10.83 -54.03
C THR A 101 58.41 -9.72 -53.87
N ALA A 102 58.18 -9.20 -52.64
CA ALA A 102 57.18 -8.17 -52.40
C ALA A 102 57.67 -6.77 -52.83
N GLN A 103 56.77 -5.93 -53.32
CA GLN A 103 57.11 -4.56 -53.73
C GLN A 103 57.48 -3.69 -52.50
N PRO A 104 58.50 -2.81 -52.58
CA PRO A 104 58.92 -1.93 -51.48
C PRO A 104 57.79 -1.10 -50.85
N LYS A 105 56.83 -0.62 -51.66
CA LYS A 105 55.64 0.09 -51.16
C LYS A 105 54.74 -0.79 -50.28
N LEU A 106 54.59 -2.07 -50.65
CA LEU A 106 53.79 -3.03 -49.90
C LEU A 106 54.46 -3.39 -48.58
N ILE A 107 55.79 -3.58 -48.59
CA ILE A 107 56.60 -3.84 -47.41
C ILE A 107 56.54 -2.67 -46.43
N ARG A 108 56.66 -1.41 -46.91
CA ARG A 108 56.51 -0.22 -46.05
C ARG A 108 55.11 -0.10 -45.42
N ASN A 109 54.07 -0.48 -46.14
CA ASN A 109 52.68 -0.25 -45.71
C ASN A 109 52.12 -1.39 -44.84
N LEU A 110 52.55 -2.63 -45.08
CA LEU A 110 51.98 -3.82 -44.44
C LEU A 110 52.99 -4.62 -43.60
N GLY A 111 54.29 -4.32 -43.72
CA GLY A 111 55.35 -4.94 -42.96
C GLY A 111 55.50 -4.36 -41.55
N VAL A 112 56.16 -5.11 -40.68
CA VAL A 112 56.53 -4.67 -39.34
C VAL A 112 57.85 -3.89 -39.42
N MET A 113 57.89 -2.72 -38.80
CA MET A 113 59.06 -1.83 -38.80
C MET A 113 59.81 -1.93 -37.48
N ARG A 114 61.14 -1.97 -37.55
CA ARG A 114 62.04 -1.84 -36.42
C ARG A 114 63.13 -0.81 -36.73
N GLU A 115 63.38 0.05 -35.76
CA GLU A 115 64.48 1.01 -35.83
C GLU A 115 65.80 0.29 -35.51
N LEU A 116 66.81 0.50 -36.36
CA LEU A 116 68.16 0.03 -36.14
C LEU A 116 68.98 1.15 -35.52
N THR A 117 69.62 0.86 -34.39
CA THR A 117 70.47 1.81 -33.67
C THR A 117 71.84 1.21 -33.39
N ALA A 118 72.89 1.99 -33.63
CA ALA A 118 74.26 1.67 -33.22
C ALA A 118 74.80 2.85 -32.40
N ASP A 119 75.43 2.58 -31.25
CA ASP A 119 75.96 3.60 -30.33
C ASP A 119 74.97 4.73 -29.99
N GLY A 120 73.68 4.39 -29.89
CA GLY A 120 72.59 5.33 -29.58
C GLY A 120 72.16 6.24 -30.74
N LYS A 121 72.72 6.09 -31.95
CA LYS A 121 72.29 6.80 -33.16
C LYS A 121 71.43 5.91 -34.06
N LEU A 122 70.38 6.48 -34.64
CA LEU A 122 69.54 5.81 -35.64
C LEU A 122 70.34 5.64 -36.93
N ILE A 123 70.59 4.39 -37.32
CA ILE A 123 71.36 4.05 -38.52
C ILE A 123 70.46 3.63 -39.68
N GLY A 124 69.22 3.22 -39.42
CA GLY A 124 68.24 2.88 -40.45
C GLY A 124 66.93 2.34 -39.89
N LYS A 125 65.98 2.09 -40.78
CA LYS A 125 64.69 1.46 -40.48
C LYS A 125 64.56 0.18 -41.28
N LEU A 126 64.41 -0.93 -40.57
CA LEU A 126 64.20 -2.26 -41.12
C LEU A 126 62.70 -2.55 -41.18
N TYR A 127 62.21 -2.94 -42.35
CA TYR A 127 60.85 -3.44 -42.52
C TYR A 127 60.91 -4.91 -42.90
N TYR A 128 60.14 -5.73 -42.20
CA TYR A 128 59.96 -7.15 -42.48
C TYR A 128 58.54 -7.42 -42.95
N TYR A 129 58.40 -8.20 -44.01
CA TYR A 129 57.13 -8.56 -44.60
C TYR A 129 57.12 -10.05 -44.91
N ASP A 130 56.12 -10.76 -44.43
CA ASP A 130 55.72 -12.07 -44.94
C ASP A 130 54.20 -12.06 -45.24
N THR A 131 53.71 -13.13 -45.85
CA THR A 131 52.27 -13.25 -46.16
C THR A 131 51.38 -13.27 -44.92
N ASP A 132 51.89 -13.73 -43.78
CA ASP A 132 51.12 -13.85 -42.54
C ASP A 132 51.01 -12.51 -41.84
N VAL A 133 52.10 -11.76 -41.72
CA VAL A 133 52.20 -10.36 -41.30
C VAL A 133 51.30 -9.50 -42.19
N ALA A 134 51.31 -9.69 -43.50
CA ALA A 134 50.43 -8.95 -44.40
C ALA A 134 48.95 -9.23 -44.12
N ASN A 135 48.58 -10.49 -43.86
CA ASN A 135 47.22 -10.89 -43.53
C ASN A 135 46.81 -10.38 -42.14
N LEU A 136 47.68 -10.45 -41.15
CA LEU A 136 47.47 -9.92 -39.80
C LEU A 136 47.33 -8.39 -39.81
N THR A 137 48.15 -7.68 -40.60
CA THR A 137 48.05 -6.21 -40.74
C THR A 137 46.76 -5.80 -41.44
N LYS A 138 46.30 -6.56 -42.46
CA LYS A 138 44.99 -6.34 -43.08
C LYS A 138 43.84 -6.57 -42.09
N LEU A 139 43.92 -7.62 -41.27
CA LEU A 139 42.95 -7.89 -40.21
C LEU A 139 42.94 -6.78 -39.15
N ARG A 140 44.11 -6.26 -38.74
CA ARG A 140 44.21 -5.16 -37.77
C ARG A 140 43.54 -3.86 -38.25
N ILE A 141 43.62 -3.56 -39.54
CA ILE A 141 43.03 -2.33 -40.09
C ILE A 141 41.52 -2.48 -40.33
N GLY A 142 41.08 -3.63 -40.86
CA GLY A 142 39.69 -3.84 -41.29
C GLY A 142 38.74 -4.38 -40.22
N THR A 143 39.22 -5.25 -39.32
CA THR A 143 38.35 -5.92 -38.34
C THR A 143 37.83 -4.99 -37.25
N PRO A 144 38.63 -4.09 -36.62
CA PRO A 144 38.11 -3.24 -35.55
C PRO A 144 37.09 -2.22 -36.07
N THR A 145 37.26 -1.71 -37.28
CA THR A 145 36.35 -0.74 -37.90
C THR A 145 35.01 -1.38 -38.29
N SER A 146 35.04 -2.58 -38.88
CA SER A 146 33.83 -3.33 -39.23
C SER A 146 33.04 -3.74 -37.98
N ILE A 147 33.75 -4.19 -36.93
CA ILE A 147 33.13 -4.50 -35.64
C ILE A 147 32.57 -3.24 -34.98
N ALA A 148 33.27 -2.11 -35.04
CA ALA A 148 32.78 -0.84 -34.51
C ALA A 148 31.50 -0.38 -35.21
N ILE A 149 31.41 -0.50 -36.54
CA ILE A 149 30.19 -0.16 -37.30
C ILE A 149 29.04 -1.10 -36.91
N LEU A 150 29.28 -2.41 -36.84
CA LEU A 150 28.26 -3.40 -36.46
C LEU A 150 27.77 -3.15 -35.03
N LEU A 151 28.68 -2.94 -34.07
CA LEU A 151 28.35 -2.64 -32.68
C LEU A 151 27.63 -1.30 -32.53
N GLY A 152 28.07 -0.27 -33.25
CA GLY A 152 27.42 1.04 -33.24
C GLY A 152 25.99 0.98 -33.78
N GLY A 153 25.79 0.30 -34.91
CA GLY A 153 24.46 0.06 -35.49
C GLY A 153 23.56 -0.76 -34.57
N GLY A 154 24.09 -1.84 -33.98
CA GLY A 154 23.38 -2.67 -33.01
C GLY A 154 23.00 -1.91 -31.74
N ALA A 155 23.92 -1.11 -31.20
CA ALA A 155 23.66 -0.27 -30.04
C ALA A 155 22.60 0.81 -30.32
N LEU A 156 22.63 1.43 -31.50
CA LEU A 156 21.61 2.41 -31.90
C LEU A 156 20.21 1.76 -31.96
N LEU A 157 20.10 0.59 -32.59
CA LEU A 157 18.83 -0.15 -32.65
C LEU A 157 18.35 -0.56 -31.25
N PHE A 158 19.25 -1.05 -30.41
CA PHE A 158 18.95 -1.42 -29.03
C PHE A 158 18.43 -0.22 -28.21
N VAL A 159 19.08 0.94 -28.33
CA VAL A 159 18.66 2.18 -27.67
C VAL A 159 17.26 2.60 -28.13
N LEU A 160 16.97 2.54 -29.43
CA LEU A 160 15.65 2.90 -29.98
C LEU A 160 14.54 1.98 -29.46
N LEU A 161 14.75 0.66 -29.52
CA LEU A 161 13.79 -0.33 -29.00
C LEU A 161 13.56 -0.14 -27.50
N SER A 162 14.65 0.06 -26.76
CA SER A 162 14.62 0.28 -25.32
C SER A 162 13.90 1.57 -24.93
N LEU A 163 14.09 2.67 -25.68
CA LEU A 163 13.34 3.91 -25.48
C LEU A 163 11.84 3.71 -25.71
N GLY A 164 11.47 2.97 -26.75
CA GLY A 164 10.08 2.59 -27.01
C GLY A 164 9.47 1.78 -25.88
N ALA A 165 10.19 0.74 -25.41
CA ALA A 165 9.79 -0.07 -24.26
C ALA A 165 9.68 0.76 -22.97
N ALA A 166 10.66 1.62 -22.69
CA ALA A 166 10.66 2.50 -21.51
C ALA A 166 9.46 3.46 -21.51
N TYR A 167 9.12 4.02 -22.68
CA TYR A 167 7.95 4.87 -22.83
C TYR A 167 6.64 4.10 -22.58
N TRP A 168 6.51 2.90 -23.15
CA TRP A 168 5.35 2.04 -22.96
C TRP A 168 5.16 1.61 -21.50
N ILE A 169 6.24 1.11 -20.86
CA ILE A 169 6.28 0.73 -19.44
C ILE A 169 5.90 1.92 -18.56
N SER A 170 6.54 3.07 -18.75
CA SER A 170 6.26 4.29 -17.99
C SER A 170 4.78 4.69 -18.07
N ARG A 171 4.19 4.63 -19.26
CA ARG A 171 2.78 4.95 -19.46
C ARG A 171 1.88 3.94 -18.75
N ARG A 172 2.19 2.65 -18.84
CA ARG A 172 1.43 1.55 -18.20
C ARG A 172 1.45 1.62 -16.68
N LEU A 173 2.60 1.93 -16.07
CA LEU A 173 2.73 2.06 -14.61
C LEU A 173 2.08 3.34 -14.06
N THR A 174 2.17 4.47 -14.78
CA THR A 174 1.71 5.75 -14.24
C THR A 174 0.22 6.03 -14.51
N SER A 175 -0.37 5.43 -15.54
CA SER A 175 -1.75 5.73 -15.96
C SER A 175 -2.80 5.39 -14.88
N PRO A 176 -2.77 4.22 -14.21
CA PRO A 176 -3.75 3.88 -13.19
C PRO A 176 -3.75 4.86 -12.00
N LEU A 177 -2.56 5.28 -11.55
CA LEU A 177 -2.43 6.25 -10.46
C LEU A 177 -2.99 7.62 -10.85
N ARG A 178 -2.72 8.10 -12.07
CA ARG A 178 -3.26 9.40 -12.53
C ARG A 178 -4.78 9.40 -12.62
N ALA A 179 -5.39 8.26 -12.94
CA ALA A 179 -6.84 8.13 -12.96
C ALA A 179 -7.46 8.20 -11.55
N LEU A 180 -6.71 7.85 -10.50
CA LEU A 180 -7.18 7.86 -9.11
C LEU A 180 -7.07 9.24 -8.44
N ILE A 181 -6.05 10.05 -8.78
CA ILE A 181 -5.81 11.40 -8.23
C ILE A 181 -7.08 12.28 -8.17
N PRO A 182 -7.86 12.47 -9.25
CA PRO A 182 -9.03 13.36 -9.19
C PRO A 182 -10.10 12.87 -8.22
N PHE A 183 -10.20 11.57 -7.96
CA PHE A 183 -11.11 11.03 -6.95
C PHE A 183 -10.58 11.26 -5.54
N ILE A 184 -9.27 11.17 -5.32
CA ILE A 184 -8.66 11.53 -4.03
C ILE A 184 -8.90 13.01 -3.72
N ASP A 185 -8.71 13.89 -4.70
CA ASP A 185 -8.93 15.34 -4.51
C ASP A 185 -10.39 15.65 -4.18
N ARG A 186 -11.35 15.03 -4.88
CA ARG A 186 -12.78 15.16 -4.59
C ARG A 186 -13.16 14.61 -3.22
N LEU A 187 -12.58 13.48 -2.81
CA LEU A 187 -12.77 12.94 -1.46
C LEU A 187 -12.26 13.94 -0.40
N GLY A 188 -11.11 14.55 -0.66
CA GLY A 188 -10.52 15.59 0.21
C GLY A 188 -11.35 16.88 0.29
N GLN A 189 -12.19 17.14 -0.71
CA GLN A 189 -13.17 18.24 -0.71
C GLN A 189 -14.49 17.89 -0.01
N GLY A 190 -14.62 16.67 0.54
CA GLY A 190 -15.80 16.21 1.27
C GLY A 190 -16.85 15.49 0.42
N GLU A 191 -16.54 15.16 -0.85
CA GLU A 191 -17.41 14.32 -1.68
C GLU A 191 -17.25 12.85 -1.32
N TYR A 192 -17.97 12.38 -0.30
CA TYR A 192 -17.94 10.98 0.12
C TYR A 192 -18.83 10.09 -0.75
N GLY A 193 -18.42 8.83 -0.91
CA GLY A 193 -19.18 7.79 -1.65
C GLY A 193 -18.84 7.73 -3.14
N ILE A 194 -17.94 8.58 -3.62
CA ILE A 194 -17.40 8.52 -4.98
C ILE A 194 -16.62 7.23 -5.21
N GLN A 195 -16.70 6.70 -6.42
CA GLN A 195 -16.07 5.45 -6.82
C GLN A 195 -15.09 5.73 -7.96
N ALA A 196 -13.82 5.39 -7.75
CA ALA A 196 -12.79 5.43 -8.77
C ALA A 196 -12.85 4.16 -9.65
N PRO A 197 -12.52 4.26 -10.95
CA PRO A 197 -12.51 3.11 -11.85
C PRO A 197 -11.40 2.12 -11.49
N VAL A 198 -11.75 0.83 -11.41
CA VAL A 198 -10.78 -0.27 -11.19
C VAL A 198 -10.30 -0.77 -12.55
N VAL A 199 -9.19 -0.22 -13.04
CA VAL A 199 -8.69 -0.47 -14.41
C VAL A 199 -7.80 -1.71 -14.51
N SER A 200 -7.23 -2.18 -13.38
CA SER A 200 -6.33 -3.33 -13.34
C SER A 200 -6.71 -4.31 -12.24
N LYS A 201 -6.24 -5.55 -12.34
CA LYS A 201 -6.39 -6.61 -11.33
C LYS A 201 -5.13 -6.82 -10.47
N ASP A 202 -4.13 -5.96 -10.65
CA ASP A 202 -2.87 -5.97 -9.92
C ASP A 202 -2.95 -5.14 -8.61
N GLU A 203 -1.80 -4.78 -8.05
CA GLU A 203 -1.66 -3.94 -6.86
C GLU A 203 -2.35 -2.57 -7.02
N TYR A 204 -2.35 -1.97 -8.21
CA TYR A 204 -3.04 -0.70 -8.46
C TYR A 204 -4.56 -0.86 -8.42
N GLY A 205 -5.06 -2.00 -8.91
CA GLY A 205 -6.45 -2.40 -8.76
C GLY A 205 -6.88 -2.51 -7.30
N LYS A 206 -6.05 -3.15 -6.47
CA LYS A 206 -6.28 -3.27 -5.02
C LYS A 206 -6.32 -1.91 -4.34
N VAL A 207 -5.44 -0.97 -4.71
CA VAL A 207 -5.46 0.41 -4.18
C VAL A 207 -6.77 1.12 -4.55
N ALA A 208 -7.25 0.99 -5.79
CA ALA A 208 -8.53 1.56 -6.21
C ALA A 208 -9.72 0.96 -5.43
N LEU A 209 -9.73 -0.37 -5.23
CA LEU A 209 -10.74 -1.04 -4.41
C LEU A 209 -10.70 -0.59 -2.94
N ALA A 210 -9.51 -0.44 -2.36
CA ALA A 210 -9.34 0.05 -1.00
C ALA A 210 -9.85 1.50 -0.86
N PHE A 211 -9.52 2.37 -1.82
CA PHE A 211 -10.06 3.73 -1.89
C PHE A 211 -11.60 3.73 -1.96
N ASN A 212 -12.18 2.91 -2.83
CA ASN A 212 -13.63 2.77 -2.99
C ASN A 212 -14.32 2.30 -1.70
N GLY A 213 -13.75 1.31 -1.02
CA GLY A 213 -14.23 0.84 0.27
C GLY A 213 -14.17 1.92 1.36
N MET A 214 -13.06 2.66 1.44
CA MET A 214 -12.90 3.78 2.37
C MET A 214 -13.92 4.90 2.08
N SER A 215 -14.06 5.33 0.83
CA SER A 215 -15.02 6.35 0.39
C SER A 215 -16.46 6.00 0.75
N SER A 216 -16.84 4.72 0.59
CA SER A 216 -18.15 4.20 0.99
C SER A 216 -18.36 4.25 2.51
N LYS A 217 -17.38 3.80 3.30
CA LYS A 217 -17.44 3.86 4.76
C LYS A 217 -17.57 5.30 5.28
N LEU A 218 -16.81 6.23 4.71
CA LEU A 218 -16.92 7.66 5.04
C LEU A 218 -18.31 8.21 4.71
N LYS A 219 -18.90 7.81 3.58
CA LYS A 219 -20.26 8.23 3.21
C LYS A 219 -21.29 7.72 4.21
N GLN A 220 -21.20 6.46 4.62
CA GLN A 220 -22.10 5.89 5.62
C GLN A 220 -21.97 6.63 6.95
N ALA A 221 -20.74 6.87 7.41
CA ALA A 221 -20.50 7.64 8.63
C ALA A 221 -21.07 9.07 8.55
N GLU A 222 -20.91 9.77 7.43
CA GLU A 222 -21.47 11.11 7.25
C GLU A 222 -23.00 11.12 7.22
N VAL A 223 -23.64 10.11 6.61
CA VAL A 223 -25.10 9.96 6.63
C VAL A 223 -25.59 9.73 8.06
N VAL A 224 -24.99 8.79 8.78
CA VAL A 224 -25.32 8.52 10.20
C VAL A 224 -25.15 9.78 11.06
N ARG A 225 -24.05 10.52 10.87
CA ARG A 225 -23.79 11.77 11.59
C ARG A 225 -24.84 12.83 11.28
N ARG A 226 -25.22 13.02 10.00
CA ARG A 226 -26.25 14.00 9.61
C ARG A 226 -27.62 13.65 10.18
N ASN A 227 -28.01 12.37 10.09
CA ASN A 227 -29.28 11.90 10.64
C ASN A 227 -29.32 12.13 12.16
N LEU A 228 -28.24 11.80 12.88
CA LEU A 228 -28.12 12.09 14.32
C LEU A 228 -28.36 13.56 14.64
N VAL A 229 -27.69 14.48 13.93
CA VAL A 229 -27.84 15.92 14.18
C VAL A 229 -29.28 16.37 13.93
N ALA A 230 -29.92 15.88 12.87
CA ALA A 230 -31.31 16.20 12.55
C ALA A 230 -32.28 15.67 13.63
N ASP A 231 -32.12 14.41 14.02
CA ASP A 231 -32.97 13.76 15.01
C ASP A 231 -32.83 14.41 16.40
N VAL A 232 -31.61 14.71 16.82
CA VAL A 232 -31.33 15.44 18.07
C VAL A 232 -31.97 16.82 18.05
N ALA A 233 -31.85 17.55 16.94
CA ALA A 233 -32.47 18.87 16.82
C ALA A 233 -34.00 18.80 16.91
N HIS A 234 -34.63 17.75 16.36
CA HIS A 234 -36.07 17.54 16.44
C HIS A 234 -36.52 17.22 17.87
N GLU A 235 -35.84 16.26 18.51
CA GLU A 235 -36.21 15.76 19.84
C GLU A 235 -35.93 16.76 20.96
N LEU A 236 -34.99 17.69 20.76
CA LEU A 236 -34.79 18.83 21.67
C LEU A 236 -35.80 19.97 21.43
N ARG A 237 -36.25 20.18 20.19
CA ARG A 237 -37.18 21.28 19.86
C ARG A 237 -38.55 21.09 20.53
N THR A 238 -39.10 19.88 20.49
CA THR A 238 -40.41 19.57 21.08
C THR A 238 -40.50 19.90 22.58
N PRO A 239 -39.63 19.38 23.47
CA PRO A 239 -39.68 19.70 24.90
C PRO A 239 -39.42 21.18 25.18
N LEU A 240 -38.52 21.82 24.44
CA LEU A 240 -38.26 23.26 24.57
C LEU A 240 -39.49 24.11 24.20
N THR A 241 -40.21 23.74 23.15
CA THR A 241 -41.46 24.42 22.76
C THR A 241 -42.53 24.24 23.83
N ILE A 242 -42.64 23.04 24.44
CA ILE A 242 -43.59 22.77 25.53
C ILE A 242 -43.24 23.60 26.78
N VAL A 243 -41.97 23.62 27.19
CA VAL A 243 -41.50 24.44 28.31
C VAL A 243 -41.81 25.91 28.06
N ARG A 244 -41.47 26.42 26.87
CA ARG A 244 -41.74 27.81 26.50
C ARG A 244 -43.24 28.12 26.56
N GLY A 245 -44.08 27.30 25.94
CA GLY A 245 -45.53 27.52 25.95
C GLY A 245 -46.13 27.49 27.36
N LYS A 246 -45.68 26.56 28.22
CA LYS A 246 -46.08 26.52 29.63
C LYS A 246 -45.66 27.78 30.39
N LEU A 247 -44.43 28.25 30.18
CA LEU A 247 -43.94 29.49 30.79
C LEU A 247 -44.71 30.72 30.28
N ASP A 248 -45.00 30.80 28.98
CA ASP A 248 -45.80 31.88 28.38
C ASP A 248 -47.21 31.94 28.99
N LEU A 249 -47.86 30.78 29.19
CA LEU A 249 -49.18 30.68 29.84
C LEU A 249 -49.13 31.10 31.31
N LEU A 250 -48.11 30.67 32.05
CA LEU A 250 -47.92 31.08 33.45
C LEU A 250 -47.72 32.60 33.56
N GLN A 251 -46.94 33.20 32.65
CA GLN A 251 -46.72 34.65 32.61
C GLN A 251 -47.99 35.43 32.26
N GLN A 252 -48.79 34.94 31.30
CA GLN A 252 -50.04 35.59 30.90
C GLN A 252 -51.15 35.53 31.97
N SER A 253 -51.07 34.56 32.89
CA SER A 253 -52.09 34.39 33.94
C SER A 253 -52.20 35.59 34.89
N GLY A 254 -51.13 36.39 35.04
CA GLY A 254 -51.12 37.58 35.90
C GLY A 254 -51.35 37.29 37.39
N GLN A 255 -51.34 36.03 37.80
CA GLN A 255 -51.58 35.58 39.17
C GLN A 255 -50.29 35.05 39.83
N PRO A 256 -50.22 35.01 41.17
CA PRO A 256 -49.16 34.31 41.88
C PRO A 256 -49.10 32.83 41.44
N ILE A 257 -47.92 32.35 41.09
CA ILE A 257 -47.73 30.97 40.63
C ILE A 257 -47.59 30.05 41.84
N GLU A 258 -48.55 29.14 42.02
CA GLU A 258 -48.45 28.07 43.01
C GLU A 258 -47.31 27.09 42.63
N PRO A 259 -46.56 26.52 43.60
CA PRO A 259 -45.47 25.59 43.31
C PRO A 259 -45.88 24.39 42.45
N THR A 260 -47.13 23.93 42.59
CA THR A 260 -47.70 22.84 41.80
C THR A 260 -47.81 23.19 40.30
N GLY A 261 -47.96 24.46 39.95
CA GLY A 261 -47.99 24.95 38.57
C GLY A 261 -46.64 24.87 37.86
N LEU A 262 -45.53 24.74 38.60
CA LEU A 262 -44.18 24.57 38.06
C LEU A 262 -43.79 23.11 37.79
N LEU A 263 -44.49 22.15 38.41
CA LEU A 263 -44.21 20.72 38.26
C LEU A 263 -44.17 20.28 36.79
N PRO A 264 -45.11 20.68 35.91
CA PRO A 264 -45.07 20.27 34.50
C PRO A 264 -43.87 20.83 33.72
N VAL A 265 -43.28 21.95 34.15
CA VAL A 265 -42.06 22.52 33.56
C VAL A 265 -40.84 21.76 34.10
N GLN A 266 -40.81 21.50 35.40
CA GLN A 266 -39.76 20.72 36.04
C GLN A 266 -39.65 19.31 35.45
N ASP A 267 -40.78 18.63 35.23
CA ASP A 267 -40.83 17.30 34.60
C ASP A 267 -40.21 17.31 33.20
N GLU A 268 -40.49 18.36 32.40
CA GLU A 268 -39.92 18.48 31.06
C GLU A 268 -38.42 18.80 31.08
N LEU A 269 -37.95 19.58 32.07
CA LEU A 269 -36.52 19.84 32.27
C LEU A 269 -35.76 18.58 32.71
N ILE A 270 -36.35 17.77 33.61
CA ILE A 270 -35.80 16.46 34.01
C ILE A 270 -35.71 15.55 32.77
N ARG A 271 -36.77 15.51 31.96
CA ARG A 271 -36.80 14.74 30.72
C ARG A 271 -35.74 15.19 29.72
N LEU A 272 -35.57 16.50 29.52
CA LEU A 272 -34.56 17.07 28.64
C LEU A 272 -33.13 16.80 29.14
N THR A 273 -32.90 16.88 30.45
CA THR A 273 -31.59 16.55 31.05
C THR A 273 -31.24 15.09 30.80
N ARG A 274 -32.22 14.18 30.97
CA ARG A 274 -32.05 12.77 30.64
C ARG A 274 -31.76 12.56 29.15
N LEU A 275 -32.43 13.31 28.26
CA LEU A 275 -32.19 13.25 26.81
C LEU A 275 -30.75 13.58 26.46
N VAL A 276 -30.26 14.70 26.98
CA VAL A 276 -28.89 15.14 26.73
C VAL A 276 -27.88 14.14 27.28
N GLY A 277 -28.13 13.57 28.46
CA GLY A 277 -27.31 12.50 29.04
C GLY A 277 -27.28 11.24 28.18
N ASP A 278 -28.44 10.74 27.78
CA ASP A 278 -28.62 9.56 26.92
C ASP A 278 -27.89 9.75 25.56
N LEU A 279 -27.99 10.95 24.96
CA LEU A 279 -27.30 11.30 23.71
C LEU A 279 -25.79 11.36 23.86
N HIS A 280 -25.30 11.95 24.95
CA HIS A 280 -23.87 12.02 25.21
C HIS A 280 -23.27 10.62 25.36
N GLN A 281 -23.94 9.75 26.11
CA GLN A 281 -23.51 8.36 26.29
C GLN A 281 -23.49 7.59 24.98
N LEU A 282 -24.56 7.71 24.18
CA LEU A 282 -24.63 7.04 22.88
C LEU A 282 -23.51 7.51 21.93
N SER A 283 -23.22 8.82 21.92
CA SER A 283 -22.12 9.39 21.12
C SER A 283 -20.74 8.87 21.53
N LEU A 284 -20.50 8.69 22.84
CA LEU A 284 -19.24 8.12 23.35
C LEU A 284 -19.12 6.63 22.99
N ALA A 285 -20.21 5.88 23.11
CA ALA A 285 -20.25 4.45 22.84
C ALA A 285 -19.97 4.15 21.36
N GLU A 286 -20.66 4.84 20.44
CA GLU A 286 -20.42 4.67 18.98
C GLU A 286 -19.05 5.13 18.51
N ALA A 287 -18.44 6.11 19.19
CA ALA A 287 -17.08 6.52 18.90
C ALA A 287 -16.04 5.47 19.34
N GLY A 288 -16.46 4.39 20.01
CA GLY A 288 -15.56 3.43 20.67
C GLY A 288 -14.75 4.09 21.79
N LYS A 289 -15.19 5.25 22.29
CA LYS A 289 -14.48 6.07 23.28
C LYS A 289 -15.12 5.99 24.66
N LEU A 290 -16.09 5.10 24.85
CA LEU A 290 -16.69 4.89 26.15
C LEU A 290 -15.67 4.20 27.05
N PRO A 291 -15.17 4.86 28.12
CA PRO A 291 -14.27 4.20 29.05
C PRO A 291 -15.08 3.13 29.80
N LEU A 292 -14.76 1.86 29.56
CA LEU A 292 -15.34 0.72 30.26
C LEU A 292 -14.44 0.32 31.42
N ASP A 293 -14.99 0.30 32.63
CA ASP A 293 -14.31 -0.22 33.82
C ASP A 293 -14.67 -1.70 33.99
N VAL A 294 -14.09 -2.55 33.13
CA VAL A 294 -14.41 -3.98 33.04
C VAL A 294 -13.92 -4.71 34.28
N LYS A 295 -14.84 -5.31 35.04
CA LYS A 295 -14.57 -6.09 36.26
C LYS A 295 -15.37 -7.39 36.27
N PRO A 296 -14.91 -8.44 36.97
CA PRO A 296 -15.73 -9.63 37.19
C PRO A 296 -17.03 -9.25 37.91
N CYS A 297 -18.17 -9.52 37.28
CA CYS A 297 -19.49 -9.18 37.82
C CYS A 297 -20.41 -10.40 37.82
N ASP A 298 -20.98 -10.71 38.97
CA ASP A 298 -21.98 -11.77 39.15
C ASP A 298 -23.35 -11.28 38.69
N MET A 299 -23.81 -11.78 37.53
CA MET A 299 -25.08 -11.38 36.93
C MET A 299 -26.29 -11.78 37.76
N THR A 300 -26.22 -12.86 38.52
CA THR A 300 -27.34 -13.27 39.40
C THR A 300 -27.58 -12.23 40.47
N LYS A 301 -26.51 -11.80 41.18
CA LYS A 301 -26.60 -10.75 42.20
C LYS A 301 -26.96 -9.39 41.62
N LEU A 302 -26.53 -9.09 40.39
CA LEU A 302 -26.88 -7.84 39.73
C LEU A 302 -28.36 -7.80 39.36
N LEU A 303 -28.88 -8.85 38.72
CA LEU A 303 -30.29 -8.93 38.32
C LEU A 303 -31.23 -8.98 39.53
N GLN A 304 -30.89 -9.71 40.59
CA GLN A 304 -31.68 -9.72 41.83
C GLN A 304 -31.81 -8.32 42.45
N ARG A 305 -30.69 -7.59 42.58
CA ARG A 305 -30.72 -6.19 43.07
C ARG A 305 -31.52 -5.27 42.18
N LEU A 306 -31.49 -5.48 40.86
CA LEU A 306 -32.29 -4.71 39.91
C LEU A 306 -33.78 -5.01 40.06
N ILE A 307 -34.16 -6.28 40.23
CA ILE A 307 -35.54 -6.71 40.46
C ILE A 307 -36.10 -6.12 41.77
N GLU A 308 -35.32 -6.16 42.86
CA GLU A 308 -35.68 -5.52 44.13
C GLU A 308 -35.89 -4.01 43.97
N ARG A 309 -35.01 -3.35 43.19
CA ARG A 309 -35.09 -1.91 42.95
C ARG A 309 -36.36 -1.49 42.22
N ILE A 310 -36.86 -2.31 41.29
CA ILE A 310 -38.08 -2.03 40.51
C ILE A 310 -39.35 -2.59 41.16
N SER A 311 -39.25 -3.26 42.32
CA SER A 311 -40.39 -3.85 43.04
C SER A 311 -41.56 -2.88 43.24
N PRO A 312 -41.33 -1.61 43.68
CA PRO A 312 -42.43 -0.67 43.88
C PRO A 312 -43.25 -0.41 42.61
N GLU A 313 -42.57 -0.25 41.47
CA GLU A 313 -43.21 0.04 40.18
C GLU A 313 -43.95 -1.19 39.62
N THR A 314 -43.49 -2.40 39.95
CA THR A 314 -44.18 -3.65 39.61
C THR A 314 -45.38 -3.90 40.51
N GLU A 315 -45.30 -3.57 41.81
CA GLU A 315 -46.40 -3.69 42.77
C GLU A 315 -47.54 -2.71 42.44
N ASP A 316 -47.22 -1.46 42.08
CA ASP A 316 -48.19 -0.45 41.65
C ASP A 316 -49.04 -0.90 40.45
N LYS A 317 -48.51 -1.79 39.61
CA LYS A 317 -49.19 -2.38 38.44
C LYS A 317 -49.60 -3.85 38.62
N ALA A 318 -49.50 -4.38 39.84
CA ALA A 318 -49.77 -5.77 40.18
C ALA A 318 -49.05 -6.79 39.27
N LEU A 319 -47.82 -6.51 38.84
CA LEU A 319 -47.02 -7.39 37.98
C LEU A 319 -46.31 -8.47 38.79
N VAL A 320 -46.20 -9.67 38.22
CA VAL A 320 -45.44 -10.77 38.83
C VAL A 320 -44.09 -10.90 38.12
N VAL A 321 -43.00 -10.68 38.86
CA VAL A 321 -41.63 -10.89 38.35
C VAL A 321 -41.11 -12.25 38.80
N ARG A 322 -40.68 -13.08 37.84
CA ARG A 322 -40.10 -14.40 38.10
C ARG A 322 -38.65 -14.44 37.64
N PHE A 323 -37.75 -14.75 38.56
CA PHE A 323 -36.33 -14.95 38.27
C PHE A 323 -35.98 -16.44 38.29
N THR A 324 -35.28 -16.92 37.26
CA THR A 324 -34.80 -18.31 37.19
C THR A 324 -33.37 -18.34 36.67
N SER A 325 -32.51 -19.11 37.33
CA SER A 325 -31.13 -19.31 36.92
C SER A 325 -30.89 -20.81 36.72
N THR A 326 -30.45 -21.21 35.52
CA THR A 326 -30.21 -22.60 35.14
C THR A 326 -28.72 -22.96 35.11
N THR A 327 -27.83 -21.99 35.32
CA THR A 327 -26.37 -22.19 35.38
C THR A 327 -25.79 -21.70 36.72
N ALA A 328 -24.75 -22.38 37.20
CA ALA A 328 -23.95 -21.95 38.34
C ALA A 328 -22.87 -20.93 37.96
N ASN A 329 -22.51 -20.82 36.68
CA ASN A 329 -21.45 -19.93 36.21
C ASN A 329 -22.03 -18.60 35.68
N THR A 330 -22.11 -17.61 36.57
CA THR A 330 -22.83 -16.35 36.33
C THR A 330 -21.92 -15.12 36.31
N THR A 331 -20.60 -15.33 36.43
CA THR A 331 -19.63 -14.24 36.48
C THR A 331 -19.08 -13.93 35.10
N VAL A 332 -19.26 -12.69 34.64
CA VAL A 332 -18.75 -12.21 33.34
C VAL A 332 -17.91 -10.93 33.53
N PRO A 333 -16.87 -10.71 32.70
CA PRO A 333 -16.06 -9.49 32.75
C PRO A 333 -16.82 -8.35 32.07
N VAL A 334 -17.44 -7.47 32.87
CA VAL A 334 -18.23 -6.33 32.36
C VAL A 334 -18.08 -5.10 33.25
N ASP A 335 -18.44 -3.92 32.73
CA ASP A 335 -18.61 -2.73 33.57
C ASP A 335 -19.96 -2.82 34.32
N PRO A 336 -19.96 -2.95 35.66
CA PRO A 336 -21.19 -3.15 36.43
C PRO A 336 -22.18 -1.99 36.27
N ASN A 337 -21.71 -0.75 36.14
CA ASN A 337 -22.58 0.42 36.01
C ASN A 337 -23.27 0.44 34.64
N ARG A 338 -22.52 0.12 33.58
CA ARG A 338 -23.05 0.09 32.21
C ARG A 338 -24.01 -1.07 31.99
N ILE A 339 -23.68 -2.25 32.49
CA ILE A 339 -24.58 -3.40 32.40
C ILE A 339 -25.83 -3.22 33.27
N THR A 340 -25.72 -2.58 34.44
CA THR A 340 -26.90 -2.17 35.22
C THR A 340 -27.83 -1.30 34.38
N GLN A 341 -27.29 -0.37 33.59
CA GLN A 341 -28.07 0.49 32.70
C GLN A 341 -28.78 -0.30 31.58
N VAL A 342 -28.10 -1.27 30.96
CA VAL A 342 -28.70 -2.16 29.94
C VAL A 342 -29.94 -2.85 30.49
N PHE A 343 -29.79 -3.56 31.62
CA PHE A 343 -30.88 -4.35 32.17
C PHE A 343 -31.98 -3.49 32.76
N LEU A 344 -31.67 -2.34 33.37
CA LEU A 344 -32.67 -1.40 33.83
C LEU A 344 -33.51 -0.86 32.66
N ASN A 345 -32.89 -0.54 31.51
CA ASN A 345 -33.62 -0.12 30.31
C ASN A 345 -34.57 -1.20 29.80
N LEU A 346 -34.14 -2.47 29.81
CA LEU A 346 -34.96 -3.60 29.37
C LEU A 346 -36.11 -3.88 30.35
N LEU A 347 -35.85 -3.88 31.65
CA LEU A 347 -36.85 -4.10 32.70
C LEU A 347 -37.90 -2.98 32.75
N ILE A 348 -37.49 -1.71 32.68
CA ILE A 348 -38.43 -0.58 32.61
C ILE A 348 -39.30 -0.67 31.34
N ASN A 349 -38.74 -1.13 30.22
CA ASN A 349 -39.54 -1.38 29.01
C ASN A 349 -40.55 -2.52 29.25
N ALA A 350 -40.14 -3.63 29.85
CA ALA A 350 -41.04 -4.73 30.20
C ALA A 350 -42.20 -4.26 31.10
N ILE A 351 -41.92 -3.53 32.20
CA ILE A 351 -42.94 -2.96 33.10
C ILE A 351 -43.89 -2.02 32.35
N ARG A 352 -43.35 -1.18 31.47
CA ARG A 352 -44.14 -0.18 30.74
C ARG A 352 -45.16 -0.83 29.81
N TYR A 353 -44.75 -1.86 29.07
CA TYR A 353 -45.59 -2.48 28.03
C TYR A 353 -46.42 -3.67 28.52
N THR A 354 -46.09 -4.23 29.69
CA THR A 354 -46.94 -5.26 30.32
C THR A 354 -48.21 -4.61 30.88
N PRO A 355 -49.41 -5.13 30.56
CA PRO A 355 -50.67 -4.68 31.17
C PRO A 355 -50.70 -5.04 32.66
N GLU A 356 -51.62 -4.41 33.40
CA GLU A 356 -51.82 -4.67 34.83
C GLU A 356 -52.14 -6.15 35.08
N GLY A 357 -51.53 -6.75 36.10
CA GLY A 357 -51.67 -8.19 36.38
C GLY A 357 -50.88 -9.14 35.48
N GLY A 358 -50.01 -8.63 34.59
CA GLY A 358 -49.17 -9.45 33.73
C GLY A 358 -47.89 -9.98 34.39
N ASP A 359 -47.11 -10.75 33.63
CA ASP A 359 -45.90 -11.41 34.11
C ASP A 359 -44.63 -10.91 33.39
N ILE A 360 -43.53 -10.82 34.13
CA ILE A 360 -42.18 -10.60 33.61
C ILE A 360 -41.28 -11.75 34.05
N TYR A 361 -40.64 -12.42 33.10
CA TYR A 361 -39.72 -13.52 33.34
C TYR A 361 -38.30 -13.08 33.03
N VAL A 362 -37.41 -13.20 34.01
CA VAL A 362 -35.96 -12.97 33.85
C VAL A 362 -35.27 -14.32 34.01
N SER A 363 -34.60 -14.78 32.97
CA SER A 363 -33.95 -16.08 33.00
C SER A 363 -32.50 -16.02 32.56
N LEU A 364 -31.65 -16.77 33.25
CA LEU A 364 -30.21 -16.81 33.04
C LEU A 364 -29.82 -18.23 32.64
N HIS A 365 -29.22 -18.38 31.46
CA HIS A 365 -28.82 -19.67 30.89
C HIS A 365 -27.40 -19.59 30.35
N GLU A 366 -26.67 -20.69 30.42
CA GLU A 366 -25.38 -20.84 29.75
C GLU A 366 -25.60 -21.44 28.37
N ASP A 367 -25.05 -20.80 27.34
CA ASP A 367 -25.06 -21.34 25.99
C ASP A 367 -23.76 -22.13 25.78
N GLU A 368 -23.84 -23.45 25.95
CA GLU A 368 -22.69 -24.37 25.91
C GLU A 368 -21.95 -24.31 24.57
N ASP A 369 -22.67 -24.10 23.47
CA ASP A 369 -22.08 -24.05 22.12
C ASP A 369 -21.26 -22.78 21.89
N SER A 370 -21.67 -21.65 22.47
CA SER A 370 -21.07 -20.33 22.21
C SER A 370 -20.14 -19.83 23.32
N LYS A 371 -20.08 -20.51 24.48
CA LYS A 371 -19.37 -20.04 25.70
C LYS A 371 -19.78 -18.62 26.10
N ARG A 372 -21.08 -18.35 26.04
CA ARG A 372 -21.65 -17.06 26.43
C ARG A 372 -22.71 -17.26 27.50
N LEU A 373 -22.80 -16.29 28.39
CA LEU A 373 -23.90 -16.18 29.33
C LEU A 373 -25.07 -15.49 28.62
N ARG A 374 -26.22 -16.15 28.56
CA ARG A 374 -27.44 -15.62 27.95
C ARG A 374 -28.46 -15.22 29.01
N ILE A 375 -28.98 -14.01 28.89
CA ILE A 375 -29.97 -13.40 29.77
C ILE A 375 -31.20 -13.06 28.94
N ASP A 376 -32.32 -13.72 29.24
CA ASP A 376 -33.59 -13.50 28.56
C ASP A 376 -34.55 -12.75 29.50
N ILE A 377 -35.04 -11.60 29.05
CA ILE A 377 -36.09 -10.80 29.70
C ILE A 377 -37.35 -10.90 28.83
N ARG A 378 -38.37 -11.60 29.33
CA ARG A 378 -39.65 -11.81 28.65
C ARG A 378 -40.78 -11.10 29.38
N ASP A 379 -41.57 -10.34 28.65
CA ASP A 379 -42.82 -9.75 29.13
C ASP A 379 -44.05 -10.45 28.54
N SER A 380 -45.20 -10.33 29.22
CA SER A 380 -46.51 -10.77 28.72
C SER A 380 -47.31 -9.62 28.09
N GLY A 381 -46.63 -8.64 27.50
CA GLY A 381 -47.24 -7.47 26.88
C GLY A 381 -47.98 -7.76 25.56
N PRO A 382 -48.43 -6.71 24.85
CA PRO A 382 -49.15 -6.85 23.58
C PRO A 382 -48.28 -7.42 22.44
N GLY A 383 -46.97 -7.56 22.65
CA GLY A 383 -46.02 -7.92 21.61
C GLY A 383 -45.78 -6.79 20.61
N ILE A 384 -44.92 -7.06 19.64
CA ILE A 384 -44.47 -6.12 18.61
C ILE A 384 -44.64 -6.81 17.26
N ASP A 385 -45.13 -6.06 16.27
CA ASP A 385 -45.26 -6.52 14.90
C ASP A 385 -43.88 -6.87 14.29
N GLU A 386 -43.83 -7.92 13.47
CA GLU A 386 -42.59 -8.37 12.81
C GLU A 386 -41.97 -7.26 11.94
N GLU A 387 -42.78 -6.38 11.37
CA GLU A 387 -42.32 -5.23 10.57
C GLU A 387 -41.48 -4.23 11.38
N HIS A 388 -41.68 -4.18 12.70
CA HIS A 388 -41.01 -3.22 13.59
C HIS A 388 -39.74 -3.80 14.23
N LEU A 389 -39.61 -5.13 14.33
CA LEU A 389 -38.48 -5.80 14.99
C LEU A 389 -37.10 -5.35 14.48
N PRO A 390 -36.85 -5.20 13.17
CA PRO A 390 -35.54 -4.79 12.66
C PRO A 390 -35.12 -3.39 13.10
N TYR A 391 -36.08 -2.54 13.47
CA TYR A 391 -35.87 -1.12 13.75
C TYR A 391 -35.91 -0.78 15.25
N LEU A 392 -36.22 -1.74 16.14
CA LEU A 392 -36.37 -1.48 17.57
C LEU A 392 -35.11 -0.92 18.26
N PHE A 393 -33.95 -1.30 17.75
CA PHE A 393 -32.66 -0.81 18.24
C PHE A 393 -32.20 0.48 17.54
N ASN A 394 -32.98 1.00 16.60
CA ASN A 394 -32.69 2.28 15.98
C ASN A 394 -32.99 3.42 16.94
N ARG A 395 -32.19 4.47 16.81
CA ARG A 395 -32.32 5.71 17.59
C ARG A 395 -33.68 6.33 17.38
N PHE A 396 -34.28 6.83 18.46
CA PHE A 396 -35.57 7.52 18.45
C PHE A 396 -36.73 6.71 17.88
N TYR A 397 -36.52 5.42 17.59
CA TYR A 397 -37.55 4.56 17.02
C TYR A 397 -38.59 4.20 18.08
N ARG A 398 -39.85 4.36 17.71
CA ARG A 398 -41.02 4.08 18.54
C ARG A 398 -42.17 3.66 17.63
N THR A 399 -42.97 2.70 18.07
CA THR A 399 -44.22 2.32 17.40
C THR A 399 -45.29 3.41 17.61
N ASP A 400 -46.24 3.55 16.67
CA ASP A 400 -47.24 4.63 16.71
C ASP A 400 -48.15 4.55 17.95
N GLN A 401 -48.49 3.34 18.42
CA GLN A 401 -49.23 3.13 19.68
C GLN A 401 -48.45 3.62 20.92
N ALA A 402 -47.12 3.68 20.86
CA ALA A 402 -46.29 4.20 21.93
C ALA A 402 -46.17 5.73 21.88
N ARG A 403 -46.42 6.38 20.74
CA ARG A 403 -46.36 7.86 20.57
C ARG A 403 -47.52 8.58 21.25
N ALA A 404 -48.72 7.98 21.23
CA ALA A 404 -49.93 8.57 21.81
C ALA A 404 -49.92 8.67 23.35
N ARG A 405 -49.06 7.90 24.04
CA ARG A 405 -48.87 7.99 25.49
C ARG A 405 -47.77 9.01 25.80
N HIS A 406 -48.16 10.16 26.34
CA HIS A 406 -47.24 11.24 26.80
C HIS A 406 -46.16 10.78 27.80
N GLN A 407 -46.29 9.58 28.40
CA GLN A 407 -45.32 8.98 29.33
C GLN A 407 -44.24 8.10 28.67
N GLY A 408 -44.22 7.98 27.34
CA GLY A 408 -43.25 7.11 26.65
C GLY A 408 -41.82 7.69 26.61
N GLY A 409 -40.83 6.83 26.84
CA GLY A 409 -39.40 7.16 26.77
C GLY A 409 -38.94 7.63 25.39
N MET A 410 -37.73 8.20 25.32
CA MET A 410 -37.22 8.96 24.17
C MET A 410 -36.75 8.09 22.98
N GLY A 411 -37.04 6.78 22.98
CA GLY A 411 -36.58 5.87 21.91
C GLY A 411 -35.07 5.64 21.86
N LEU A 412 -34.29 6.14 22.84
CA LEU A 412 -32.85 5.93 22.91
C LEU A 412 -32.45 4.75 23.79
N GLY A 413 -33.31 4.30 24.71
CA GLY A 413 -32.94 3.30 25.72
C GLY A 413 -32.50 1.95 25.14
N LEU A 414 -33.19 1.46 24.10
CA LEU A 414 -32.83 0.20 23.42
C LEU A 414 -31.57 0.37 22.55
N ALA A 415 -31.41 1.51 21.88
CA ALA A 415 -30.20 1.81 21.12
C ALA A 415 -28.96 1.88 22.03
N ILE A 416 -29.08 2.52 23.20
CA ILE A 416 -28.02 2.54 24.23
C ILE A 416 -27.76 1.14 24.76
N ALA A 417 -28.80 0.36 25.05
CA ALA A 417 -28.64 -1.01 25.52
C ALA A 417 -27.85 -1.86 24.51
N LYS A 418 -28.16 -1.74 23.22
CA LYS A 418 -27.43 -2.41 22.15
C LYS A 418 -25.97 -1.98 22.09
N GLU A 419 -25.70 -0.68 22.01
CA GLU A 419 -24.33 -0.18 21.89
C GLU A 419 -23.47 -0.55 23.11
N LEU A 420 -24.05 -0.53 24.32
CA LEU A 420 -23.36 -0.96 25.53
C LEU A 420 -23.08 -2.46 25.51
N VAL A 421 -24.02 -3.31 25.08
CA VAL A 421 -23.79 -4.75 24.95
C VAL A 421 -22.72 -5.05 23.89
N ASP A 422 -22.79 -4.38 22.74
CA ASP A 422 -21.82 -4.51 21.64
C ASP A 422 -20.41 -4.07 22.10
N SER A 423 -20.32 -2.98 22.89
CA SER A 423 -19.06 -2.50 23.48
C SER A 423 -18.40 -3.50 24.45
N HIS A 424 -19.19 -4.40 25.06
CA HIS A 424 -18.70 -5.51 25.89
C HIS A 424 -18.41 -6.78 25.08
N GLY A 425 -18.48 -6.72 23.75
CA GLY A 425 -18.34 -7.89 22.87
C GLY A 425 -19.52 -8.86 22.99
N GLY A 426 -20.69 -8.39 23.42
CA GLY A 426 -21.93 -9.16 23.53
C GLY A 426 -22.76 -9.14 22.24
N ALA A 427 -24.02 -9.57 22.35
CA ALA A 427 -25.06 -9.38 21.34
C ALA A 427 -26.43 -9.21 22.02
N ILE A 428 -27.30 -8.38 21.45
CA ILE A 428 -28.70 -8.25 21.89
C ILE A 428 -29.65 -8.55 20.74
N GLU A 429 -30.65 -9.39 21.01
CA GLU A 429 -31.68 -9.80 20.06
C GLU A 429 -33.07 -9.62 20.66
N VAL A 430 -34.08 -9.59 19.80
CA VAL A 430 -35.48 -9.44 20.21
C VAL A 430 -36.36 -10.40 19.42
N GLU A 431 -37.20 -11.12 20.14
CA GLU A 431 -38.26 -11.95 19.58
C GLU A 431 -39.59 -11.50 20.14
N SER A 432 -40.56 -11.20 19.29
CA SER A 432 -41.89 -10.81 19.72
C SER A 432 -42.93 -11.38 18.78
N ARG A 433 -44.13 -11.63 19.30
CA ARG A 433 -45.32 -11.92 18.51
C ARG A 433 -46.49 -11.15 19.09
N LEU A 434 -47.29 -10.55 18.22
CA LEU A 434 -48.53 -9.87 18.60
C LEU A 434 -49.40 -10.77 19.50
N GLY A 435 -49.79 -10.23 20.66
CA GLY A 435 -50.60 -10.89 21.68
C GLY A 435 -49.88 -11.93 22.55
N ARG A 436 -48.57 -12.17 22.35
CA ARG A 436 -47.79 -13.14 23.17
C ARG A 436 -46.66 -12.53 23.98
N GLY A 437 -46.43 -11.22 23.86
CA GLY A 437 -45.36 -10.51 24.55
C GLY A 437 -44.03 -10.49 23.79
N THR A 438 -43.01 -9.90 24.41
CA THR A 438 -41.68 -9.72 23.83
C THR A 438 -40.61 -10.38 24.69
N THR A 439 -39.59 -10.96 24.06
CA THR A 439 -38.41 -11.51 24.72
C THR A 439 -37.17 -10.81 24.18
N PHE A 440 -36.46 -10.09 25.04
CA PHE A 440 -35.12 -9.57 24.76
C PHE A 440 -34.07 -10.56 25.24
N LYS A 441 -33.11 -10.90 24.38
CA LYS A 441 -32.05 -11.86 24.64
C LYS A 441 -30.71 -11.13 24.62
N VAL A 442 -30.00 -11.13 25.74
CA VAL A 442 -28.67 -10.50 25.86
C VAL A 442 -27.63 -11.61 26.05
N SER A 443 -26.64 -11.67 25.17
CA SER A 443 -25.55 -12.65 25.22
C SER A 443 -24.25 -11.94 25.56
N LEU A 444 -23.58 -12.33 26.64
CA LEU A 444 -22.32 -11.75 27.11
C LEU A 444 -21.23 -12.82 27.12
N PRO A 445 -20.01 -12.54 26.64
CA PRO A 445 -18.94 -13.52 26.64
C PRO A 445 -18.33 -13.69 28.05
N TYR A 446 -17.93 -14.91 28.41
CA TYR A 446 -17.18 -15.16 29.66
C TYR A 446 -15.76 -14.57 29.63
N LEU A 447 -15.25 -14.23 28.44
CA LEU A 447 -13.94 -13.60 28.22
C LEU A 447 -14.15 -12.31 27.43
N HIS A 448 -13.57 -11.21 27.89
CA HIS A 448 -13.59 -9.98 27.10
C HIS A 448 -12.62 -10.14 25.91
N PRO A 449 -13.03 -9.85 24.66
CA PRO A 449 -12.09 -9.83 23.55
C PRO A 449 -10.99 -8.79 23.84
N ALA A 450 -9.73 -9.22 23.78
CA ALA A 450 -8.59 -8.33 23.89
C ALA A 450 -8.61 -7.36 22.69
N SER A 451 -8.65 -6.06 22.99
CA SER A 451 -8.63 -4.95 22.04
C SER A 451 -7.35 -4.91 21.21
#